data_AF-A0A8W7NZS6-F1
#
_entry.id   AF-A0A8W7NZS6-F1
#
_cell.length_a   1.000
_cell.length_b   1.000
_cell.length_c   1.000
_cell.angle_alpha   90.00
_cell.angle_beta   90.00
_cell.angle_gamma   90.00
#
_symmetry.space_group_name_H-M   'P 1'
#
loop_
_entity.id
_entity.type
_entity.pdbx_description
1 polymer ?
#
loop_
_entity_poly.entity_id
_entity_poly.type
_entity_poly.pdbx_seq_one_letter_code
_entity_poly.pdbx_strand_id
1 'polypeptide(L)'
;LRSDKPQPANLYRHEWVSLRLLQGFVGSDDDTGWLTRLQDPAQMTTAVWESCLQQAGLRDGMDPGAADKKPFQPGALPPLAAAIAWLVLSHHRLPLTDTVPITANQLGTGLQALNHNWNQPCGSVSESDATSYWQFPHGLPCNDSTWCARVAKLAGQLAARPTGTIWLDEVYPLHLARLTLMLADHHFSSQTVKQSWQSAQEKKIAFANTLRRDPASPAGTGRRFNQTLPEHLTGVARHALHAAAALPDVARALPALGRCRALQKRSTDPRFSWQNKAHDMASSLRQRAASQGAFIVNLVSTGCGKTLGNARIMHALANTDTGMRCAFALGLRTLTLQTGQAFRERLQLSTEQLAIRVGGSASRELFELQVQEAEANGSASAQALMDEENPVLFDGQPNHPLLQQLSHDPQFNALLAAPVLVCTIDHLTPATEATRGGRQIAPMLRLMSSDLVLDEPDDFSVEDLPALTRLVYWAGLLGSRVLLSSATLPPALVQCLFDAYLAGRHQFQRHRGMPGQPLNICCLWVDEQSCHTADCPDSTSFAASHQQFAANRAHWLAGQAVRRSAELLDLSG
;
A
#
# COMPACT_ATOMS: atom_id res chain seq x y z
N LEU A 1 22.94 -4.91 25.07
CA LEU A 1 21.83 -5.63 24.40
C LEU A 1 20.65 -5.68 25.36
N ARG A 2 19.42 -5.49 24.88
CA ARG A 2 18.22 -5.62 25.73
C ARG A 2 18.13 -7.07 26.26
N SER A 3 17.57 -7.23 27.46
CA SER A 3 17.32 -8.55 28.04
C SER A 3 16.33 -9.35 27.20
N ASP A 4 16.37 -10.68 27.29
CA ASP A 4 15.36 -11.56 26.65
C ASP A 4 13.98 -11.53 27.33
N LYS A 5 13.84 -10.81 28.47
CA LYS A 5 12.55 -10.60 29.12
C LYS A 5 11.70 -9.59 28.33
N PRO A 6 10.37 -9.75 28.29
CA PRO A 6 9.46 -8.74 27.75
C PRO A 6 9.75 -7.38 28.40
N GLN A 7 10.01 -6.37 27.57
CA GLN A 7 10.22 -5.01 28.00
C GLN A 7 8.93 -4.22 27.75
N PRO A 8 8.62 -3.19 28.56
CA PRO A 8 7.53 -2.28 28.26
C PRO A 8 7.78 -1.59 26.91
N ALA A 9 6.69 -1.16 26.27
CA ALA A 9 6.77 -0.34 25.07
C ALA A 9 7.59 0.93 25.36
N ASN A 10 8.37 1.38 24.37
CA ASN A 10 9.06 2.65 24.44
C ASN A 10 8.04 3.78 24.65
N LEU A 11 8.31 4.76 25.52
CA LEU A 11 7.43 5.91 25.73
C LEU A 11 7.40 6.82 24.50
N TYR A 12 8.58 7.10 23.94
CA TYR A 12 8.73 7.77 22.66
C TYR A 12 9.36 6.81 21.66
N ARG A 13 8.65 6.58 20.55
CA ARG A 13 9.15 5.77 19.44
C ARG A 13 10.33 6.47 18.74
N HIS A 14 11.25 5.71 18.17
CA HIS A 14 12.47 6.29 17.58
C HIS A 14 12.15 7.18 16.37
N GLU A 15 11.10 6.86 15.61
CA GLU A 15 10.58 7.70 14.53
C GLU A 15 10.06 9.06 15.01
N TRP A 16 9.50 9.15 16.23
CA TRP A 16 9.07 10.42 16.82
C TRP A 16 10.27 11.26 17.26
N VAL A 17 11.25 10.65 17.94
CA VAL A 17 12.51 11.31 18.31
C VAL A 17 13.24 11.83 17.08
N SER A 18 13.26 11.04 16.00
CA SER A 18 13.88 11.41 14.72
C SER A 18 13.16 12.59 14.06
N LEU A 19 11.82 12.63 14.11
CA LEU A 19 11.03 13.77 13.66
C LEU A 19 11.35 15.04 14.47
N ARG A 20 11.49 14.94 15.80
CA ARG A 20 11.82 16.10 16.64
C ARG A 20 13.22 16.63 16.40
N LEU A 21 14.18 15.73 16.19
CA LEU A 21 15.55 16.09 15.77
C LEU A 21 15.54 16.85 14.44
N LEU A 22 14.80 16.36 13.44
CA LEU A 22 14.64 17.05 12.15
C LEU A 22 13.95 18.41 12.33
N GLN A 23 12.88 18.48 13.11
CA GLN A 23 12.15 19.71 13.38
C GLN A 23 13.02 20.75 14.09
N GLY A 24 13.80 20.32 15.09
CA GLY A 24 14.76 21.19 15.76
C GLY A 24 15.85 21.69 14.81
N PHE A 25 16.42 20.79 14.00
CA PHE A 25 17.44 21.17 13.02
C PHE A 25 16.90 22.17 12.01
N VAL A 26 15.73 21.92 11.41
CA VAL A 26 15.08 22.84 10.46
C VAL A 26 14.80 24.19 11.10
N GLY A 27 14.28 24.21 12.34
CA GLY A 27 14.02 25.44 13.05
C GLY A 27 13.02 26.33 12.30
N SER A 28 13.38 27.59 12.08
CA SER A 28 12.57 28.58 11.36
C SER A 28 12.97 28.74 9.89
N ASP A 29 13.84 27.88 9.36
CA ASP A 29 14.31 28.01 7.99
C ASP A 29 13.23 27.64 6.96
N ASP A 30 13.33 28.22 5.77
CA ASP A 30 12.65 27.69 4.59
C ASP A 30 13.38 26.46 4.03
N ASP A 31 12.80 25.84 2.99
CA ASP A 31 13.39 24.63 2.41
C ASP A 31 14.81 24.85 1.86
N THR A 32 15.14 26.05 1.40
CA THR A 32 16.49 26.35 0.93
C THR A 32 17.48 26.44 2.09
N GLY A 33 17.13 27.13 3.18
CA GLY A 33 18.00 27.37 4.33
C GLY A 33 18.46 26.07 5.01
N TRP A 34 17.53 25.19 5.38
CA TRP A 34 17.92 23.96 6.09
C TRP A 34 18.66 22.97 5.16
N LEU A 35 18.35 22.95 3.86
CA LEU A 35 19.10 22.16 2.88
C LEU A 35 20.52 22.70 2.65
N THR A 36 20.73 24.01 2.70
CA THR A 36 22.07 24.60 2.67
C THR A 36 22.85 24.22 3.93
N ARG A 37 22.23 24.26 5.11
CA ARG A 37 22.89 23.82 6.35
C ARG A 37 23.25 22.34 6.34
N LEU A 38 22.41 21.46 5.78
CA LEU A 38 22.77 20.04 5.61
C LEU A 38 24.01 19.79 4.73
N GLN A 39 24.39 20.76 3.89
CA GLN A 39 25.58 20.68 3.05
C GLN A 39 26.85 21.17 3.75
N ASP A 40 26.72 21.90 4.87
CA ASP A 40 27.85 22.42 5.64
C ASP A 40 28.30 21.39 6.71
N PRO A 41 29.51 20.81 6.60
CA PRO A 41 30.03 19.88 7.60
C PRO A 41 30.08 20.47 9.02
N ALA A 42 30.21 21.79 9.17
CA ALA A 42 30.22 22.43 10.49
C ALA A 42 28.84 22.38 11.18
N GLN A 43 27.75 22.33 10.40
CA GLN A 43 26.38 22.20 10.92
C GLN A 43 25.99 20.73 11.16
N MET A 44 26.71 19.80 10.54
CA MET A 44 26.46 18.36 10.64
C MET A 44 27.26 17.74 11.78
N THR A 45 27.01 18.16 13.02
CA THR A 45 27.62 17.58 14.22
C THR A 45 26.58 17.29 15.30
N THR A 46 26.85 16.31 16.17
CA THR A 46 25.89 15.94 17.24
C THR A 46 25.54 17.14 18.12
N ALA A 47 26.56 17.93 18.49
CA ALA A 47 26.38 19.11 19.35
C ALA A 47 25.43 20.15 18.73
N VAL A 48 25.50 20.37 17.41
CA VAL A 48 24.59 21.30 16.72
C VAL A 48 23.16 20.78 16.76
N TRP A 49 22.93 19.51 16.42
CA TRP A 49 21.59 18.92 16.42
C TRP A 49 20.96 18.87 17.82
N GLU A 50 21.74 18.53 18.85
CA GLU A 50 21.30 18.58 20.26
C GLU A 50 20.98 20.02 20.70
N SER A 51 21.82 20.99 20.34
CA SER A 51 21.59 22.40 20.64
C SER A 51 20.33 22.92 19.97
N CYS A 52 20.10 22.59 18.68
CA CYS A 52 18.89 22.94 17.96
C CYS A 52 17.64 22.36 18.62
N LEU A 53 17.66 21.07 18.99
CA LEU A 53 16.56 20.41 19.69
C LEU A 53 16.24 21.08 21.03
N GLN A 54 17.27 21.37 21.82
CA GLN A 54 17.12 22.00 23.13
C GLN A 54 16.61 23.44 23.03
N GLN A 55 17.19 24.26 22.14
CA GLN A 55 16.77 25.65 21.94
C GLN A 55 15.33 25.74 21.42
N ALA A 56 14.94 24.81 20.55
CA ALA A 56 13.57 24.72 20.08
C ALA A 56 12.59 24.22 21.15
N GLY A 57 13.07 23.64 22.26
CA GLY A 57 12.27 23.12 23.37
C GLY A 57 11.29 22.03 22.90
N LEU A 58 11.84 21.01 22.22
CA LEU A 58 11.08 19.96 21.51
C LEU A 58 11.20 18.57 22.16
N ARG A 59 11.83 18.45 23.33
CA ARG A 59 11.95 17.18 24.06
C ARG A 59 10.65 16.91 24.82
N ASP A 60 9.72 16.17 24.20
CA ASP A 60 8.44 15.82 24.83
C ASP A 60 8.68 15.13 26.19
N GLY A 61 7.91 15.54 27.21
CA GLY A 61 8.07 15.04 28.58
C GLY A 61 9.23 15.66 29.39
N MET A 62 10.09 16.48 28.76
CA MET A 62 11.15 17.25 29.44
C MET A 62 10.96 18.77 29.30
N ASP A 63 10.77 19.26 28.08
CA ASP A 63 10.68 20.68 27.80
C ASP A 63 9.24 21.20 27.99
N PRO A 64 9.03 22.31 28.74
CA PRO A 64 7.72 22.91 28.88
C PRO A 64 7.08 23.28 27.54
N GLY A 65 5.85 22.81 27.31
CA GLY A 65 5.08 23.09 26.09
C GLY A 65 5.55 22.35 24.82
N ALA A 66 6.48 21.39 24.92
CA ALA A 66 6.94 20.62 23.75
C ALA A 66 5.78 19.89 23.03
N ALA A 67 4.83 19.32 23.79
CA ALA A 67 3.68 18.61 23.25
C ALA A 67 2.73 19.52 22.45
N ASP A 68 2.72 20.83 22.72
CA ASP A 68 1.89 21.81 22.01
C ASP A 68 2.52 22.27 20.68
N LYS A 69 3.84 22.07 20.51
CA LYS A 69 4.59 22.42 19.30
C LYS A 69 4.39 21.36 18.20
N LYS A 70 3.19 21.23 17.67
CA LYS A 70 2.82 20.18 16.72
C LYS A 70 3.58 20.32 15.40
N PRO A 71 4.20 19.25 14.87
CA PRO A 71 5.16 19.33 13.75
C PRO A 71 4.51 19.68 12.40
N PHE A 72 3.20 19.47 12.25
CA PHE A 72 2.47 19.71 11.01
C PHE A 72 1.50 20.90 11.10
N GLN A 73 1.60 21.74 12.13
CA GLN A 73 0.89 23.00 12.13
C GLN A 73 1.45 23.95 11.06
N PRO A 74 0.63 24.84 10.48
CA PRO A 74 1.10 25.83 9.52
C PRO A 74 2.28 26.62 10.08
N GLY A 75 3.39 26.67 9.34
CA GLY A 75 4.62 27.38 9.73
C GLY A 75 5.55 26.60 10.67
N ALA A 76 5.19 25.40 11.12
CA ALA A 76 6.07 24.57 11.97
C ALA A 76 7.22 23.91 11.18
N LEU A 77 6.96 23.53 9.93
CA LEU A 77 7.93 22.99 8.99
C LEU A 77 7.63 23.54 7.59
N PRO A 78 8.65 23.86 6.78
CA PRO A 78 8.47 24.15 5.36
C PRO A 78 7.99 22.90 4.58
N PRO A 79 7.40 23.06 3.38
CA PRO A 79 6.67 21.98 2.71
C PRO A 79 7.45 20.68 2.47
N LEU A 80 8.72 20.76 2.03
CA LEU A 80 9.53 19.55 1.80
C LEU A 80 9.94 18.91 3.13
N ALA A 81 10.36 19.69 4.12
CA ALA A 81 10.67 19.18 5.45
C ALA A 81 9.47 18.47 6.09
N ALA A 82 8.25 19.02 5.92
CA ALA A 82 7.03 18.41 6.42
C ALA A 82 6.77 17.04 5.77
N ALA A 83 6.97 16.89 4.46
CA ALA A 83 6.84 15.59 3.79
C ALA A 83 7.90 14.58 4.24
N ILE A 84 9.16 15.00 4.40
CA ILE A 84 10.22 14.14 4.94
C ILE A 84 9.90 13.73 6.38
N ALA A 85 9.42 14.66 7.22
CA ALA A 85 9.01 14.38 8.59
C ALA A 85 7.85 13.37 8.64
N TRP A 86 6.88 13.46 7.72
CA TRP A 86 5.80 12.49 7.61
C TRP A 86 6.29 11.10 7.20
N LEU A 87 7.25 11.01 6.26
CA LEU A 87 7.88 9.74 5.87
C LEU A 87 8.65 9.11 7.04
N VAL A 88 9.45 9.91 7.74
CA VAL A 88 10.17 9.50 8.96
C VAL A 88 9.19 9.03 10.02
N LEU A 89 8.10 9.76 10.26
CA LEU A 89 7.13 9.39 11.28
C LEU A 89 6.38 8.09 10.93
N SER A 90 6.02 7.91 9.67
CA SER A 90 5.04 6.91 9.26
C SER A 90 5.61 5.57 8.78
N HIS A 91 6.94 5.41 8.70
CA HIS A 91 7.56 4.24 8.06
C HIS A 91 7.36 2.91 8.80
N HIS A 92 6.98 2.90 10.08
CA HIS A 92 6.58 1.66 10.77
C HIS A 92 5.07 1.53 10.91
N ARG A 93 4.42 2.64 11.24
CA ARG A 93 2.98 2.71 11.45
C ARG A 93 2.43 4.05 11.03
N LEU A 94 1.17 4.06 10.60
CA LEU A 94 0.45 5.31 10.45
C LEU A 94 0.16 5.90 11.84
N PRO A 95 0.21 7.24 11.99
CA PRO A 95 -0.26 7.91 13.19
C PRO A 95 -1.75 7.60 13.40
N LEU A 96 -2.10 7.12 14.59
CA LEU A 96 -3.46 6.74 14.97
C LEU A 96 -3.78 7.38 16.32
N THR A 97 -4.90 8.09 16.39
CA THR A 97 -5.43 8.58 17.66
C THR A 97 -6.25 7.51 18.37
N ASP A 98 -6.19 7.47 19.71
CA ASP A 98 -7.05 6.60 20.53
C ASP A 98 -8.48 7.16 20.66
N THR A 99 -8.73 8.37 20.17
CA THR A 99 -10.07 8.97 20.17
C THR A 99 -10.95 8.30 19.13
N VAL A 100 -11.86 7.45 19.59
CA VAL A 100 -12.92 6.84 18.79
C VAL A 100 -14.28 7.26 19.35
N PRO A 101 -15.25 7.71 18.50
CA PRO A 101 -15.13 7.89 17.05
C PRO A 101 -14.36 9.17 16.68
N ILE A 102 -13.60 9.11 15.58
CA ILE A 102 -13.02 10.32 14.96
C ILE A 102 -14.16 11.13 14.35
N THR A 103 -14.27 12.40 14.73
CA THR A 103 -15.28 13.33 14.21
C THR A 103 -14.87 13.94 12.87
N ALA A 104 -15.84 14.39 12.07
CA ALA A 104 -15.56 15.12 10.82
C ALA A 104 -14.67 16.36 11.03
N ASN A 105 -14.84 17.06 12.16
CA ASN A 105 -14.01 18.20 12.51
C ASN A 105 -12.55 17.80 12.76
N GLN A 106 -12.32 16.67 13.44
CA GLN A 106 -10.97 16.14 13.64
C GLN A 106 -10.32 15.71 12.31
N LEU A 107 -11.07 15.10 11.39
CA LEU A 107 -10.59 14.84 10.03
C LEU A 107 -10.23 16.13 9.30
N GLY A 108 -11.01 17.20 9.47
CA GLY A 108 -10.74 18.52 8.90
C GLY A 108 -9.44 19.16 9.39
N THR A 109 -9.02 18.87 10.63
CA THR A 109 -7.69 19.31 11.14
C THR A 109 -6.52 18.49 10.59
N GLY A 110 -6.78 17.29 10.07
CA GLY A 110 -5.78 16.41 9.47
C GLY A 110 -4.55 16.18 10.36
N LEU A 111 -3.36 16.33 9.77
CA LEU A 111 -2.09 16.16 10.48
C LEU A 111 -1.79 17.29 11.49
N GLN A 112 -2.50 18.43 11.43
CA GLN A 112 -2.23 19.58 12.32
C GLN A 112 -2.53 19.27 13.79
N ALA A 113 -3.39 18.28 14.06
CA ALA A 113 -3.72 17.86 15.41
C ALA A 113 -2.69 16.89 16.02
N LEU A 114 -1.80 16.32 15.19
CA LEU A 114 -0.91 15.22 15.53
C LEU A 114 0.11 15.60 16.63
N ASN A 115 0.24 14.73 17.62
CA ASN A 115 1.27 14.79 18.66
C ASN A 115 1.87 13.38 18.89
N HIS A 116 2.78 13.26 19.86
CA HIS A 116 3.48 11.99 20.13
C HIS A 116 2.55 10.82 20.45
N ASN A 117 1.39 11.08 21.09
CA ASN A 117 0.43 10.03 21.46
C ASN A 117 -0.19 9.34 20.25
N TRP A 118 -0.17 9.95 19.07
CA TRP A 118 -0.67 9.32 17.85
C TRP A 118 0.27 8.23 17.32
N ASN A 119 1.54 8.26 17.73
CA ASN A 119 2.50 7.24 17.36
C ASN A 119 2.57 6.14 18.42
N GLN A 120 2.68 6.55 19.67
CA GLN A 120 2.67 5.63 20.80
C GLN A 120 1.93 6.30 21.96
N PRO A 121 0.70 5.84 22.24
CA PRO A 121 -0.02 6.30 23.41
C PRO A 121 0.79 6.03 24.68
N CYS A 122 0.94 7.05 25.50
CA CYS A 122 1.51 6.95 26.83
C CYS A 122 0.64 7.73 27.83
N GLY A 123 0.67 7.30 29.09
CA GLY A 123 0.04 8.03 30.18
C GLY A 123 0.82 9.29 30.53
N SER A 124 0.63 9.82 31.75
CA SER A 124 1.50 10.88 32.26
C SER A 124 2.95 10.40 32.31
N VAL A 125 3.84 11.08 31.57
CA VAL A 125 5.27 10.78 31.54
C VAL A 125 6.00 11.72 32.50
N SER A 126 6.81 11.16 33.41
CA SER A 126 7.69 11.95 34.27
C SER A 126 8.94 12.39 33.50
N GLU A 127 9.55 13.52 33.90
CA GLU A 127 10.80 14.00 33.29
C GLU A 127 11.92 12.95 33.39
N SER A 128 12.01 12.22 34.51
CA SER A 128 12.98 11.13 34.68
C SER A 128 12.79 10.00 33.69
N ASP A 129 11.54 9.65 33.36
CA ASP A 129 11.26 8.59 32.39
C ASP A 129 11.55 9.05 30.95
N ALA A 130 11.25 10.31 30.63
CA ALA A 130 11.51 10.91 29.33
C ALA A 130 13.00 11.10 29.04
N THR A 131 13.81 11.40 30.06
CA THR A 131 15.22 11.79 29.93
C THR A 131 16.04 10.86 29.02
N SER A 132 15.85 9.54 29.14
CA SER A 132 16.62 8.55 28.38
C SER A 132 16.35 8.56 26.86
N TYR A 133 15.21 9.10 26.42
CA TYR A 133 14.84 9.20 25.00
C TYR A 133 15.47 10.39 24.28
N TRP A 134 16.02 11.34 25.03
CA TRP A 134 16.56 12.60 24.53
C TRP A 134 18.07 12.73 24.78
N GLN A 135 18.75 11.62 25.04
CA GLN A 135 20.20 11.55 25.24
C GLN A 135 20.86 10.70 24.15
N PHE A 136 21.95 11.21 23.58
CA PHE A 136 22.69 10.56 22.49
C PHE A 136 24.15 10.30 22.88
N PRO A 137 24.43 9.46 23.92
CA PRO A 137 25.77 9.29 24.48
C PRO A 137 26.79 8.67 23.50
N HIS A 138 26.32 8.08 22.40
CA HIS A 138 27.15 7.53 21.33
C HIS A 138 27.18 8.42 20.07
N GLY A 139 26.63 9.63 20.18
CA GLY A 139 26.47 10.56 19.08
C GLY A 139 25.29 10.24 18.16
N LEU A 140 25.03 11.18 17.26
CA LEU A 140 24.10 11.06 16.15
C LEU A 140 24.84 10.68 14.85
N PRO A 141 24.14 10.20 13.80
CA PRO A 141 24.74 9.84 12.52
C PRO A 141 25.57 10.94 11.87
N CYS A 142 25.33 12.20 12.23
CA CYS A 142 26.09 13.35 11.76
C CYS A 142 27.58 13.34 12.15
N ASN A 143 28.03 12.44 13.03
CA ASN A 143 29.47 12.26 13.28
C ASN A 143 30.16 11.32 12.26
N ASP A 144 29.40 10.65 11.40
CA ASP A 144 29.93 9.78 10.34
C ASP A 144 30.11 10.55 9.03
N SER A 145 31.36 10.68 8.57
CA SER A 145 31.70 11.48 7.39
C SER A 145 31.11 10.91 6.09
N THR A 146 30.92 9.59 5.99
CA THR A 146 30.35 8.95 4.80
C THR A 146 28.85 9.23 4.71
N TRP A 147 28.14 9.15 5.84
CA TRP A 147 26.74 9.51 5.95
C TRP A 147 26.55 11.01 5.65
N CYS A 148 27.34 11.90 6.28
CA CYS A 148 27.26 13.35 6.05
C CYS A 148 27.49 13.72 4.59
N ALA A 149 28.50 13.15 3.92
CA ALA A 149 28.77 13.41 2.51
C ALA A 149 27.59 13.00 1.60
N ARG A 150 26.90 11.90 1.93
CA ARG A 150 25.70 11.46 1.19
C ARG A 150 24.51 12.37 1.44
N VAL A 151 24.28 12.77 2.69
CA VAL A 151 23.22 13.72 3.05
C VAL A 151 23.43 15.05 2.33
N ALA A 152 24.64 15.61 2.37
CA ALA A 152 24.99 16.84 1.66
C ALA A 152 24.72 16.73 0.15
N LYS A 153 25.11 15.61 -0.48
CA LYS A 153 24.83 15.37 -1.91
C LYS A 153 23.33 15.35 -2.21
N LEU A 154 22.52 14.65 -1.41
CA LEU A 154 21.07 14.58 -1.59
C LEU A 154 20.42 15.94 -1.31
N ALA A 155 20.88 16.68 -0.31
CA ALA A 155 20.40 18.01 0.02
C ALA A 155 20.65 18.99 -1.15
N GLY A 156 21.85 18.96 -1.75
CA GLY A 156 22.15 19.75 -2.94
C GLY A 156 21.26 19.38 -4.15
N GLN A 157 20.96 18.09 -4.34
CA GLN A 157 20.03 17.65 -5.39
C GLN A 157 18.59 18.12 -5.15
N LEU A 158 18.13 18.11 -3.89
CA LEU A 158 16.81 18.60 -3.50
C LEU A 158 16.70 20.12 -3.65
N ALA A 159 17.74 20.86 -3.25
CA ALA A 159 17.79 22.32 -3.36
C ALA A 159 17.73 22.81 -4.81
N ALA A 160 18.16 21.99 -5.78
CA ALA A 160 18.07 22.29 -7.20
C ALA A 160 16.67 22.04 -7.81
N ARG A 161 15.71 21.48 -7.05
CA ARG A 161 14.35 21.24 -7.54
C ARG A 161 13.47 22.49 -7.38
N PRO A 162 12.43 22.66 -8.22
CA PRO A 162 11.46 23.74 -8.04
C PRO A 162 10.83 23.73 -6.64
N THR A 163 10.74 24.91 -6.03
CA THR A 163 10.10 25.13 -4.73
C THR A 163 8.59 25.36 -4.90
N GLY A 164 7.85 25.33 -3.78
CA GLY A 164 6.42 25.70 -3.75
C GLY A 164 5.43 24.53 -3.85
N THR A 165 5.90 23.30 -4.10
CA THR A 165 5.03 22.11 -4.02
C THR A 165 4.69 21.77 -2.57
N ILE A 166 3.40 21.68 -2.24
CA ILE A 166 2.93 21.17 -0.95
C ILE A 166 2.87 19.65 -1.04
N TRP A 167 4.00 18.99 -0.76
CA TRP A 167 4.16 17.54 -0.94
C TRP A 167 3.21 16.68 -0.10
N LEU A 168 2.68 17.21 1.01
CA LEU A 168 1.68 16.50 1.82
C LEU A 168 0.33 16.35 1.10
N ASP A 169 0.02 17.22 0.14
CA ASP A 169 -1.21 17.15 -0.67
C ASP A 169 -1.02 16.26 -1.92
N GLU A 170 0.22 15.88 -2.22
CA GLU A 170 0.57 15.01 -3.35
C GLU A 170 0.55 13.54 -2.92
N VAL A 171 -0.66 13.00 -2.72
CA VAL A 171 -0.92 11.66 -2.16
C VAL A 171 -0.19 10.55 -2.92
N TYR A 172 -0.16 10.59 -4.26
CA TYR A 172 0.49 9.57 -5.07
C TYR A 172 2.01 9.45 -4.81
N PRO A 173 2.84 10.49 -5.03
CA PRO A 173 4.27 10.38 -4.77
C PRO A 173 4.58 10.16 -3.29
N LEU A 174 3.76 10.71 -2.37
CA LEU A 174 3.96 10.55 -0.94
C LEU A 174 3.83 9.09 -0.49
N HIS A 175 2.77 8.38 -0.91
CA HIS A 175 2.59 6.97 -0.57
C HIS A 175 3.55 6.05 -1.34
N LEU A 176 3.99 6.41 -2.55
CA LEU A 176 5.07 5.68 -3.23
C LEU A 176 6.42 5.85 -2.53
N ALA A 177 6.73 7.05 -2.04
CA ALA A 177 7.94 7.28 -1.23
C ALA A 177 7.90 6.50 0.09
N ARG A 178 6.72 6.41 0.74
CA ARG A 178 6.54 5.57 1.92
C ARG A 178 6.72 4.09 1.57
N LEU A 179 6.13 3.62 0.48
CA LEU A 179 6.29 2.24 -0.01
C LEU A 179 7.76 1.87 -0.20
N THR A 180 8.54 2.70 -0.90
CA THR A 180 9.96 2.42 -1.17
C THR A 180 10.81 2.50 0.08
N LEU A 181 10.54 3.45 0.98
CA LEU A 181 11.21 3.55 2.27
C LEU A 181 11.01 2.29 3.11
N MET A 182 9.76 1.84 3.25
CA MET A 182 9.43 0.66 4.05
C MET A 182 9.97 -0.63 3.46
N LEU A 183 9.91 -0.77 2.15
CA LEU A 183 10.46 -1.92 1.45
C LEU A 183 11.99 -2.00 1.58
N ALA A 184 12.67 -0.86 1.45
CA ALA A 184 14.11 -0.77 1.61
C ALA A 184 14.57 -1.00 3.05
N ASP A 185 13.84 -0.46 4.03
CA ASP A 185 14.09 -0.71 5.45
C ASP A 185 13.93 -2.20 5.77
N HIS A 186 12.86 -2.82 5.28
CA HIS A 186 12.65 -4.26 5.45
C HIS A 186 13.78 -5.09 4.83
N HIS A 187 14.11 -4.82 3.57
CA HIS A 187 15.14 -5.56 2.85
C HIS A 187 16.52 -5.40 3.47
N PHE A 188 16.92 -4.20 3.88
CA PHE A 188 18.23 -4.00 4.49
C PHE A 188 18.29 -4.55 5.93
N SER A 189 17.20 -4.44 6.68
CA SER A 189 17.09 -4.98 8.04
C SER A 189 17.21 -6.50 8.09
N SER A 190 16.77 -7.22 7.07
CA SER A 190 16.88 -8.68 7.00
C SER A 190 18.28 -9.19 6.64
N GLN A 191 19.20 -8.32 6.21
CA GLN A 191 20.55 -8.72 5.82
C GLN A 191 21.49 -8.82 7.02
N THR A 192 22.27 -9.90 7.06
CA THR A 192 23.44 -10.00 7.93
C THR A 192 24.60 -9.25 7.28
N VAL A 193 25.10 -8.21 7.95
CA VAL A 193 26.23 -7.42 7.44
C VAL A 193 27.53 -7.92 8.06
N LYS A 194 28.61 -7.87 7.29
CA LYS A 194 29.94 -8.24 7.78
C LYS A 194 30.35 -7.27 8.88
N GLN A 195 30.66 -7.78 10.06
CA GLN A 195 31.14 -6.98 11.18
C GLN A 195 32.42 -6.23 10.79
N SER A 196 32.35 -4.90 10.87
CA SER A 196 33.45 -3.98 10.57
C SER A 196 34.08 -3.37 11.83
N TRP A 197 33.51 -3.63 13.01
CA TRP A 197 33.98 -3.14 14.31
C TRP A 197 34.60 -4.25 15.17
N GLN A 198 35.42 -3.85 16.12
CA GLN A 198 35.94 -4.75 17.16
C GLN A 198 34.94 -4.85 18.32
N SER A 199 34.72 -6.03 18.89
CA SER A 199 33.75 -6.22 19.99
C SER A 199 34.02 -5.33 21.20
N ALA A 200 35.28 -4.98 21.48
CA ALA A 200 35.65 -4.06 22.55
C ALA A 200 35.14 -2.63 22.35
N GLN A 201 34.81 -2.24 21.12
CA GLN A 201 34.34 -0.90 20.75
C GLN A 201 32.81 -0.78 20.74
N GLU A 202 32.07 -1.88 20.89
CA GLU A 202 30.60 -1.89 20.84
C GLU A 202 29.95 -0.92 21.84
N LYS A 203 30.57 -0.72 23.02
CA LYS A 203 30.08 0.21 24.05
C LYS A 203 30.18 1.70 23.67
N LYS A 204 30.76 2.02 22.51
CA LYS A 204 30.95 3.38 22.00
C LYS A 204 30.21 3.63 20.69
N ILE A 205 29.41 2.67 20.22
CA ILE A 205 28.79 2.69 18.90
C ILE A 205 27.27 2.61 19.05
N ALA A 206 26.57 3.46 18.31
CA ALA A 206 25.12 3.33 18.13
C ALA A 206 24.82 2.28 17.06
N PHE A 207 23.99 1.29 17.39
CA PHE A 207 23.55 0.23 16.48
C PHE A 207 22.07 0.42 16.13
N ALA A 208 21.71 0.08 14.88
CA ALA A 208 20.33 0.12 14.42
C ALA A 208 19.55 -1.14 14.82
N ASN A 209 20.17 -2.33 14.72
CA ASN A 209 19.49 -3.59 14.96
C ASN A 209 20.41 -4.71 15.48
N THR A 210 19.81 -5.87 15.74
CA THR A 210 20.45 -7.06 16.29
C THR A 210 20.03 -8.32 15.55
N LEU A 211 20.90 -9.32 15.44
CA LEU A 211 20.55 -10.67 14.99
C LEU A 211 19.86 -11.45 16.12
N ARG A 212 18.79 -12.17 15.77
CA ARG A 212 18.16 -13.16 16.64
C ARG A 212 19.11 -14.34 16.88
N ARG A 213 18.86 -15.09 17.95
CA ARG A 213 19.61 -16.32 18.27
C ARG A 213 19.40 -17.35 17.16
N ASP A 214 20.47 -18.03 16.75
CA ASP A 214 20.38 -19.19 15.87
C ASP A 214 19.83 -20.39 16.66
N PRO A 215 18.62 -20.90 16.35
CA PRO A 215 18.04 -22.05 17.04
C PRO A 215 18.78 -23.36 16.77
N ALA A 216 19.52 -23.45 15.65
CA ALA A 216 20.21 -24.66 15.21
C ALA A 216 21.58 -24.87 15.88
N SER A 217 22.04 -23.92 16.70
CA SER A 217 23.32 -24.01 17.42
C SER A 217 23.08 -24.16 18.93
N PRO A 218 23.24 -25.37 19.51
CA PRO A 218 22.97 -25.64 20.93
C PRO A 218 23.97 -24.96 21.88
N ALA A 219 25.10 -24.45 21.36
CA ALA A 219 26.17 -23.84 22.12
C ALA A 219 26.34 -22.36 21.78
N GLY A 220 25.60 -21.51 22.50
CA GLY A 220 26.12 -20.21 22.96
C GLY A 220 26.44 -19.13 21.92
N THR A 221 25.44 -18.63 21.19
CA THR A 221 25.49 -17.21 20.80
C THR A 221 24.16 -16.53 21.15
N GLY A 222 24.17 -15.69 22.20
CA GLY A 222 23.04 -14.81 22.51
C GLY A 222 22.80 -13.80 21.38
N ARG A 223 21.76 -12.96 21.49
CA ARG A 223 21.51 -11.83 20.58
C ARG A 223 22.81 -11.04 20.33
N ARG A 224 23.09 -10.62 19.10
CA ARG A 224 24.32 -9.86 18.73
C ARG A 224 23.97 -8.62 17.92
N PHE A 225 24.80 -7.58 18.00
CA PHE A 225 24.66 -6.42 17.12
C PHE A 225 24.93 -6.80 15.65
N ASN A 226 24.18 -6.20 14.73
CA ASN A 226 24.25 -6.52 13.30
C ASN A 226 24.65 -5.34 12.41
N GLN A 227 24.01 -4.18 12.59
CA GLN A 227 24.26 -3.00 11.74
C GLN A 227 24.47 -1.77 12.62
N THR A 228 25.50 -1.00 12.31
CA THR A 228 25.68 0.32 12.95
C THR A 228 24.59 1.28 12.44
N LEU A 229 24.26 2.32 13.21
CA LEU A 229 23.23 3.27 12.81
C LEU A 229 23.54 3.99 11.48
N PRO A 230 24.75 4.54 11.23
CA PRO A 230 25.08 5.17 9.94
C PRO A 230 25.06 4.18 8.76
N GLU A 231 25.54 2.96 8.97
CA GLU A 231 25.51 1.89 7.97
C GLU A 231 24.09 1.53 7.56
N HIS A 232 23.21 1.36 8.54
CA HIS A 232 21.80 1.08 8.31
C HIS A 232 21.11 2.19 7.51
N LEU A 233 21.19 3.44 7.97
CA LEU A 233 20.59 4.59 7.26
C LEU A 233 21.10 4.71 5.82
N THR A 234 22.40 4.51 5.63
CA THR A 234 23.05 4.54 4.32
C THR A 234 22.61 3.39 3.42
N GLY A 235 22.45 2.19 4.00
CA GLY A 235 21.96 1.00 3.33
C GLY A 235 20.51 1.14 2.87
N VAL A 236 19.63 1.60 3.76
CA VAL A 236 18.21 1.86 3.46
C VAL A 236 18.07 2.92 2.38
N ALA A 237 18.77 4.06 2.48
CA ALA A 237 18.71 5.12 1.47
C ALA A 237 19.10 4.63 0.07
N ARG A 238 20.14 3.80 -0.04
CA ARG A 238 20.57 3.19 -1.31
C ARG A 238 19.49 2.26 -1.90
N HIS A 239 18.93 1.37 -1.08
CA HIS A 239 17.90 0.45 -1.56
C HIS A 239 16.58 1.16 -1.87
N ALA A 240 16.22 2.21 -1.14
CA ALA A 240 15.05 3.04 -1.42
C ALA A 240 15.18 3.73 -2.78
N LEU A 241 16.38 4.24 -3.12
CA LEU A 241 16.66 4.80 -4.44
C LEU A 241 16.54 3.76 -5.55
N HIS A 242 17.09 2.55 -5.35
CA HIS A 242 16.95 1.46 -6.32
C HIS A 242 15.50 1.04 -6.51
N ALA A 243 14.73 0.88 -5.42
CA ALA A 243 13.32 0.55 -5.47
C ALA A 243 12.53 1.64 -6.20
N ALA A 244 12.76 2.91 -5.88
CA ALA A 244 12.10 4.05 -6.54
C ALA A 244 12.41 4.12 -8.04
N ALA A 245 13.66 3.83 -8.44
CA ALA A 245 14.05 3.76 -9.85
C ALA A 245 13.41 2.57 -10.60
N ALA A 246 13.15 1.47 -9.90
CA ALA A 246 12.52 0.28 -10.47
C ALA A 246 10.99 0.40 -10.62
N LEU A 247 10.31 1.14 -9.72
CA LEU A 247 8.84 1.23 -9.69
C LEU A 247 8.17 1.55 -11.04
N PRO A 248 8.66 2.52 -11.85
CA PRO A 248 8.04 2.84 -13.14
C PRO A 248 7.96 1.65 -14.11
N ASP A 249 8.93 0.74 -14.00
CA ASP A 249 9.06 -0.42 -14.89
C ASP A 249 8.39 -1.68 -14.35
N VAL A 250 8.00 -1.74 -13.07
CA VAL A 250 7.39 -2.92 -12.44
C VAL A 250 6.23 -3.46 -13.28
N ALA A 251 5.28 -2.61 -13.67
CA ALA A 251 4.11 -3.03 -14.43
C ALA A 251 4.45 -3.60 -15.82
N ARG A 252 5.56 -3.15 -16.42
CA ARG A 252 6.01 -3.57 -17.75
C ARG A 252 6.94 -4.79 -17.71
N ALA A 253 7.77 -4.89 -16.68
CA ALA A 253 8.80 -5.91 -16.56
C ALA A 253 8.27 -7.23 -16.02
N LEU A 254 7.22 -7.20 -15.18
CA LEU A 254 6.67 -8.41 -14.58
C LEU A 254 5.96 -9.31 -15.60
N PRO A 255 5.97 -10.65 -15.39
CA PRO A 255 5.34 -11.59 -16.31
C PRO A 255 3.86 -11.28 -16.53
N ALA A 256 3.40 -11.39 -17.78
CA ALA A 256 2.02 -11.12 -18.13
C ALA A 256 1.42 -12.26 -18.95
N LEU A 257 0.09 -12.38 -18.92
CA LEU A 257 -0.65 -13.33 -19.72
C LEU A 257 -0.78 -12.73 -21.11
N GLY A 258 0.10 -13.15 -22.02
CA GLY A 258 0.06 -12.74 -23.42
C GLY A 258 -1.15 -13.33 -24.15
N ARG A 259 -0.90 -13.91 -25.34
CA ARG A 259 -1.99 -14.51 -26.12
C ARG A 259 -2.53 -15.77 -25.44
N CYS A 260 -3.76 -15.70 -24.92
CA CYS A 260 -4.46 -16.85 -24.33
C CYS A 260 -5.62 -17.30 -25.23
N ARG A 261 -5.48 -18.47 -25.88
CA ARG A 261 -6.51 -19.01 -26.78
C ARG A 261 -7.84 -19.24 -26.07
N ALA A 262 -7.82 -19.69 -24.82
CA ALA A 262 -9.04 -19.97 -24.04
C ALA A 262 -9.88 -18.69 -23.83
N LEU A 263 -9.23 -17.56 -23.52
CA LEU A 263 -9.92 -16.28 -23.30
C LEU A 263 -10.32 -15.59 -24.63
N GLN A 264 -9.62 -15.88 -25.73
CA GLN A 264 -9.96 -15.35 -27.05
C GLN A 264 -11.04 -16.16 -27.78
N LYS A 265 -11.24 -17.43 -27.40
CA LYS A 265 -12.19 -18.32 -28.07
C LYS A 265 -13.61 -17.75 -27.95
N ARG A 266 -14.24 -17.49 -29.10
CA ARG A 266 -15.64 -17.05 -29.12
C ARG A 266 -16.53 -18.20 -28.64
N SER A 267 -17.52 -17.86 -27.81
CA SER A 267 -18.55 -18.83 -27.43
C SER A 267 -19.47 -19.08 -28.62
N THR A 268 -19.75 -20.35 -28.89
CA THR A 268 -20.77 -20.78 -29.86
C THR A 268 -22.11 -21.07 -29.19
N ASP A 269 -22.14 -21.20 -27.85
CA ASP A 269 -23.36 -21.38 -27.08
C ASP A 269 -24.08 -20.03 -26.94
N PRO A 270 -25.33 -19.90 -27.41
CA PRO A 270 -26.11 -18.67 -27.30
C PRO A 270 -26.22 -18.12 -25.87
N ARG A 271 -26.22 -18.98 -24.85
CA ARG A 271 -26.30 -18.60 -23.43
C ARG A 271 -25.12 -17.73 -22.98
N PHE A 272 -23.97 -17.88 -23.64
CA PHE A 272 -22.74 -17.15 -23.32
C PHE A 272 -22.35 -16.18 -24.44
N SER A 273 -23.27 -15.89 -25.37
CA SER A 273 -23.04 -14.95 -26.48
C SER A 273 -22.74 -13.52 -26.02
N TRP A 274 -23.23 -13.14 -24.84
CA TRP A 274 -22.90 -11.85 -24.22
C TRP A 274 -21.39 -11.66 -24.01
N GLN A 275 -20.66 -12.73 -23.68
CA GLN A 275 -19.21 -12.66 -23.46
C GLN A 275 -18.46 -12.24 -24.74
N ASN A 276 -18.99 -12.60 -25.90
CA ASN A 276 -18.44 -12.24 -27.20
C ASN A 276 -18.60 -10.74 -27.46
N LYS A 277 -19.79 -10.18 -27.19
CA LYS A 277 -20.08 -8.74 -27.30
C LYS A 277 -19.24 -7.93 -26.31
N ALA A 278 -19.17 -8.39 -25.06
CA ALA A 278 -18.41 -7.74 -24.01
C ALA A 278 -16.90 -7.70 -24.32
N HIS A 279 -16.35 -8.79 -24.88
CA HIS A 279 -14.97 -8.84 -25.35
C HIS A 279 -14.69 -7.85 -26.49
N ASP A 280 -15.58 -7.76 -27.48
CA ASP A 280 -15.43 -6.82 -28.59
C ASP A 280 -15.49 -5.37 -28.10
N MET A 281 -16.43 -5.08 -27.21
CA MET A 281 -16.58 -3.75 -26.64
C MET A 281 -15.37 -3.36 -25.79
N ALA A 282 -14.89 -4.25 -24.90
CA ALA A 282 -13.67 -4.02 -24.12
C ALA A 282 -12.43 -3.82 -25.02
N SER A 283 -12.35 -4.55 -26.13
CA SER A 283 -11.27 -4.37 -27.12
C SER A 283 -11.31 -2.98 -27.74
N SER A 284 -12.51 -2.44 -28.02
CA SER A 284 -12.66 -1.07 -28.55
C SER A 284 -12.24 0.02 -27.56
N LEU A 285 -12.28 -0.28 -26.24
CA LEU A 285 -11.87 0.65 -25.19
C LEU A 285 -10.36 0.64 -24.92
N ARG A 286 -9.63 -0.40 -25.32
CA ARG A 286 -8.23 -0.67 -24.95
C ARG A 286 -7.31 0.57 -24.95
N GLN A 287 -7.26 1.29 -26.08
CA GLN A 287 -6.37 2.46 -26.22
C GLN A 287 -6.75 3.60 -25.28
N ARG A 288 -8.05 3.89 -25.16
CA ARG A 288 -8.55 4.96 -24.29
C ARG A 288 -8.41 4.60 -22.81
N ALA A 289 -8.74 3.35 -22.45
CA ALA A 289 -8.60 2.84 -21.09
C ALA A 289 -7.16 2.85 -20.57
N ALA A 290 -6.16 2.73 -21.45
CA ALA A 290 -4.75 2.84 -21.07
C ALA A 290 -4.39 4.24 -20.53
N SER A 291 -4.93 5.31 -21.14
CA SER A 291 -4.66 6.69 -20.71
C SER A 291 -5.66 7.18 -19.65
N GLN A 292 -6.94 6.87 -19.84
CA GLN A 292 -8.03 7.39 -19.00
C GLN A 292 -8.40 6.49 -17.82
N GLY A 293 -7.96 5.24 -17.79
CA GLY A 293 -8.48 4.26 -16.84
C GLY A 293 -9.81 3.67 -17.31
N ALA A 294 -10.31 2.66 -16.59
CA ALA A 294 -11.56 2.02 -16.92
C ALA A 294 -12.28 1.53 -15.67
N PHE A 295 -13.60 1.70 -15.68
CA PHE A 295 -14.51 1.27 -14.63
C PHE A 295 -15.66 0.47 -15.26
N ILE A 296 -15.63 -0.84 -15.08
CA ILE A 296 -16.51 -1.79 -15.76
C ILE A 296 -17.51 -2.35 -14.76
N VAL A 297 -18.79 -2.41 -15.12
CA VAL A 297 -19.86 -2.95 -14.29
C VAL A 297 -20.49 -4.14 -15.02
N ASN A 298 -20.14 -5.35 -14.59
CA ASN A 298 -20.72 -6.57 -15.10
C ASN A 298 -21.90 -7.02 -14.23
N LEU A 299 -23.12 -6.76 -14.71
CA LEU A 299 -24.38 -7.05 -14.05
C LEU A 299 -25.02 -8.37 -14.50
N VAL A 300 -24.32 -9.21 -15.27
CA VAL A 300 -24.86 -10.49 -15.77
C VAL A 300 -25.40 -11.37 -14.62
N SER A 301 -26.56 -12.00 -14.83
CA SER A 301 -27.21 -12.80 -13.78
C SER A 301 -26.41 -14.06 -13.39
N THR A 302 -26.70 -14.57 -12.20
CA THR A 302 -26.07 -15.76 -11.64
C THR A 302 -26.25 -16.98 -12.56
N GLY A 303 -25.14 -17.69 -12.81
CA GLY A 303 -25.12 -18.88 -13.67
C GLY A 303 -24.89 -18.59 -15.16
N CYS A 304 -24.76 -17.34 -15.58
CA CYS A 304 -24.51 -16.96 -16.98
C CYS A 304 -23.01 -16.88 -17.35
N GLY A 305 -22.13 -17.44 -16.52
CA GLY A 305 -20.70 -17.56 -16.82
C GLY A 305 -19.87 -16.28 -16.60
N LYS A 306 -20.19 -15.48 -15.55
CA LYS A 306 -19.47 -14.25 -15.17
C LYS A 306 -17.96 -14.43 -15.09
N THR A 307 -17.49 -15.48 -14.39
CA THR A 307 -16.05 -15.75 -14.18
C THR A 307 -15.24 -15.71 -15.48
N LEU A 308 -15.64 -16.49 -16.49
CA LEU A 308 -14.96 -16.50 -17.78
C LEU A 308 -15.15 -15.16 -18.50
N GLY A 309 -16.37 -14.60 -18.50
CA GLY A 309 -16.64 -13.30 -19.11
C GLY A 309 -15.77 -12.17 -18.59
N ASN A 310 -15.57 -12.08 -17.27
CA ASN A 310 -14.68 -11.11 -16.62
C ASN A 310 -13.26 -11.25 -17.13
N ALA A 311 -12.71 -12.47 -17.15
CA ALA A 311 -11.37 -12.71 -17.66
C ALA A 311 -11.24 -12.36 -19.15
N ARG A 312 -12.27 -12.61 -19.96
CA ARG A 312 -12.30 -12.25 -21.39
C ARG A 312 -12.37 -10.74 -21.62
N ILE A 313 -13.10 -10.01 -20.77
CA ILE A 313 -13.17 -8.54 -20.80
C ILE A 313 -11.81 -7.95 -20.45
N MET A 314 -11.20 -8.37 -19.33
CA MET A 314 -9.89 -7.86 -18.91
C MET A 314 -8.79 -8.22 -19.90
N HIS A 315 -8.85 -9.41 -20.51
CA HIS A 315 -7.90 -9.82 -21.55
C HIS A 315 -8.02 -8.98 -22.82
N ALA A 316 -9.26 -8.66 -23.23
CA ALA A 316 -9.52 -7.76 -24.35
C ALA A 316 -9.03 -6.33 -24.09
N LEU A 317 -9.21 -5.84 -22.86
CA LEU A 317 -8.82 -4.51 -22.42
C LEU A 317 -7.30 -4.34 -22.29
N ALA A 318 -6.57 -5.43 -22.04
CA ALA A 318 -5.12 -5.42 -21.93
C ALA A 318 -4.44 -5.04 -23.25
N ASN A 319 -3.26 -4.42 -23.15
CA ASN A 319 -2.42 -4.17 -24.33
C ASN A 319 -1.91 -5.51 -24.86
N THR A 320 -2.03 -5.72 -26.18
CA THR A 320 -1.62 -6.97 -26.85
C THR A 320 -0.12 -7.22 -26.80
N ASP A 321 0.68 -6.15 -26.72
CA ASP A 321 2.14 -6.24 -26.74
C ASP A 321 2.70 -6.59 -25.36
N THR A 322 2.06 -6.09 -24.29
CA THR A 322 2.49 -6.34 -22.91
C THR A 322 1.72 -7.47 -22.24
N GLY A 323 0.53 -7.83 -22.75
CA GLY A 323 -0.33 -8.85 -22.15
C GLY A 323 -1.14 -8.36 -20.94
N MET A 324 -1.96 -9.26 -20.40
CA MET A 324 -2.85 -9.02 -19.27
C MET A 324 -2.18 -9.38 -17.95
N ARG A 325 -2.30 -8.49 -16.97
CA ARG A 325 -2.07 -8.79 -15.55
C ARG A 325 -3.31 -8.41 -14.77
N CYS A 326 -3.88 -9.33 -14.00
CA CYS A 326 -5.16 -9.09 -13.33
C CYS A 326 -5.22 -9.83 -11.98
N ALA A 327 -5.80 -9.19 -10.96
CA ALA A 327 -6.24 -9.83 -9.72
C ALA A 327 -7.76 -10.02 -9.76
N PHE A 328 -8.22 -11.22 -9.44
CA PHE A 328 -9.62 -11.55 -9.21
C PHE A 328 -9.81 -11.71 -7.70
N ALA A 329 -10.41 -10.70 -7.09
CA ALA A 329 -10.66 -10.61 -5.67
C ALA A 329 -12.13 -10.95 -5.40
N LEU A 330 -12.37 -12.09 -4.77
CA LEU A 330 -13.69 -12.59 -4.46
C LEU A 330 -14.22 -11.97 -3.15
N GLY A 331 -15.53 -11.71 -3.08
CA GLY A 331 -16.27 -11.24 -1.91
C GLY A 331 -16.35 -12.22 -0.73
N LEU A 332 -15.53 -13.27 -0.74
CA LEU A 332 -15.49 -14.29 0.31
C LEU A 332 -14.54 -13.86 1.44
N ARG A 333 -14.86 -14.23 2.69
CA ARG A 333 -13.94 -14.06 3.84
C ARG A 333 -12.69 -14.94 3.75
N THR A 334 -12.86 -16.15 3.20
CA THR A 334 -11.79 -17.14 3.07
C THR A 334 -11.86 -17.77 1.67
N LEU A 335 -10.72 -17.79 0.98
CA LEU A 335 -10.56 -18.52 -0.27
C LEU A 335 -9.98 -19.90 0.03
N THR A 336 -10.78 -20.94 -0.20
CA THR A 336 -10.31 -22.33 -0.15
C THR A 336 -9.53 -22.70 -1.41
N LEU A 337 -8.64 -23.69 -1.28
CA LEU A 337 -7.88 -24.20 -2.42
C LEU A 337 -8.80 -24.72 -3.53
N GLN A 338 -9.88 -25.42 -3.16
CA GLN A 338 -10.83 -25.99 -4.12
C GLN A 338 -11.52 -24.89 -4.94
N THR A 339 -11.96 -23.80 -4.31
CA THR A 339 -12.57 -22.67 -5.02
C THR A 339 -11.58 -22.01 -5.97
N GLY A 340 -10.33 -21.82 -5.54
CA GLY A 340 -9.27 -21.29 -6.40
C GLY A 340 -8.94 -22.21 -7.60
N GLN A 341 -8.90 -23.53 -7.39
CA GLN A 341 -8.69 -24.53 -8.44
C GLN A 341 -9.84 -24.54 -9.44
N ALA A 342 -11.09 -24.52 -8.97
CA ALA A 342 -12.26 -24.43 -9.83
C ALA A 342 -12.26 -23.13 -10.66
N PHE A 343 -11.79 -22.02 -10.08
CA PHE A 343 -11.61 -20.76 -10.81
C PHE A 343 -10.57 -20.91 -11.93
N ARG A 344 -9.41 -21.53 -11.62
CA ARG A 344 -8.35 -21.78 -12.60
C ARG A 344 -8.79 -22.69 -13.74
N GLU A 345 -9.50 -23.77 -13.43
CA GLU A 345 -10.05 -24.72 -14.41
C GLU A 345 -11.05 -24.04 -15.36
N ARG A 346 -11.94 -23.19 -14.83
CA ARG A 346 -12.89 -22.40 -15.65
C ARG A 346 -12.18 -21.47 -16.62
N LEU A 347 -11.04 -20.90 -16.23
CA LEU A 347 -10.23 -20.04 -17.10
C LEU A 347 -9.29 -20.82 -18.03
N GLN A 348 -9.12 -22.13 -17.79
CA GLN A 348 -8.19 -23.00 -18.52
C GLN A 348 -6.75 -22.47 -18.49
N LEU A 349 -6.32 -21.97 -17.33
CA LEU A 349 -4.96 -21.46 -17.10
C LEU A 349 -4.12 -22.48 -16.33
N SER A 350 -2.82 -22.51 -16.59
CA SER A 350 -1.89 -23.38 -15.86
C SER A 350 -1.52 -22.82 -14.47
N THR A 351 -0.87 -23.64 -13.64
CA THR A 351 -0.29 -23.24 -12.35
C THR A 351 0.82 -22.19 -12.50
N GLU A 352 1.41 -22.07 -13.69
CA GLU A 352 2.43 -21.06 -14.05
C GLU A 352 1.82 -19.72 -14.50
N GLN A 353 0.53 -19.70 -14.83
CA GLN A 353 -0.18 -18.52 -15.35
C GLN A 353 -1.09 -17.88 -14.31
N LEU A 354 -1.62 -18.69 -13.38
CA LEU A 354 -2.56 -18.27 -12.35
C LEU A 354 -2.08 -18.72 -10.97
N ALA A 355 -1.90 -17.75 -10.08
CA ALA A 355 -1.64 -17.98 -8.66
C ALA A 355 -2.93 -17.96 -7.84
N ILE A 356 -2.96 -18.76 -6.78
CA ILE A 356 -4.07 -18.80 -5.82
C ILE A 356 -3.55 -18.38 -4.45
N ARG A 357 -4.08 -17.30 -3.88
CA ARG A 357 -3.82 -16.92 -2.48
C ARG A 357 -4.86 -17.57 -1.58
N VAL A 358 -4.50 -18.71 -0.99
CA VAL A 358 -5.35 -19.45 -0.05
C VAL A 358 -5.39 -18.69 1.28
N GLY A 359 -6.51 -18.80 2.00
CA GLY A 359 -6.64 -18.22 3.34
C GLY A 359 -7.71 -17.12 3.42
N GLY A 360 -7.76 -16.47 4.58
CA GLY A 360 -8.75 -15.45 4.90
C GLY A 360 -8.39 -14.62 6.13
N SER A 361 -9.34 -13.81 6.57
CA SER A 361 -9.17 -12.82 7.65
C SER A 361 -8.84 -13.41 9.02
N ALA A 362 -9.09 -14.69 9.29
CA ALA A 362 -8.82 -15.33 10.58
C ALA A 362 -7.32 -15.32 10.98
N SER A 363 -6.40 -15.31 10.01
CA SER A 363 -4.96 -15.18 10.28
C SER A 363 -4.52 -13.74 10.61
N ARG A 364 -5.42 -12.76 10.45
CA ARG A 364 -5.11 -11.35 10.71
C ARG A 364 -4.72 -11.10 12.16
N GLU A 365 -5.45 -11.67 13.11
CA GLU A 365 -5.24 -11.46 14.55
C GLU A 365 -3.91 -12.05 15.02
N LEU A 366 -3.61 -13.30 14.62
CA LEU A 366 -2.34 -13.96 14.94
C LEU A 366 -1.15 -13.19 14.38
N PHE A 367 -1.26 -12.73 13.14
CA PHE A 367 -0.20 -11.91 12.54
C PHE A 367 -0.06 -10.56 13.25
N GLU A 368 -1.17 -9.88 13.60
CA GLU A 368 -1.13 -8.60 14.33
C GLU A 368 -0.45 -8.76 15.71
N LEU A 369 -0.65 -9.88 16.40
CA LEU A 369 0.08 -10.21 17.63
C LEU A 369 1.59 -10.36 17.35
N GLN A 370 1.99 -11.07 16.28
CA GLN A 370 3.39 -11.19 15.89
C GLN A 370 4.04 -9.83 15.53
N VAL A 371 3.30 -8.91 14.89
CA VAL A 371 3.76 -7.53 14.63
C VAL A 371 4.05 -6.82 15.96
N GLN A 372 3.12 -6.90 16.91
CA GLN A 372 3.26 -6.24 18.22
C GLN A 372 4.46 -6.78 19.00
N GLU A 373 4.67 -8.10 19.00
CA GLU A 373 5.84 -8.72 19.63
C GLU A 373 7.16 -8.31 18.95
N ALA A 374 7.17 -8.19 17.62
CA ALA A 374 8.33 -7.72 16.88
C ALA A 374 8.65 -6.25 17.18
N GLU A 375 7.64 -5.39 17.30
CA GLU A 375 7.78 -3.99 17.71
C GLU A 375 8.34 -3.86 19.13
N ALA A 376 7.80 -4.61 20.10
CA ALA A 376 8.28 -4.60 21.48
C ALA A 376 9.77 -5.00 21.59
N ASN A 377 10.20 -5.89 20.70
CA ASN A 377 11.57 -6.39 20.64
C ASN A 377 12.50 -5.60 19.71
N GLY A 378 12.01 -4.56 19.03
CA GLY A 378 12.78 -3.73 18.10
C GLY A 378 13.18 -4.45 16.80
N SER A 379 12.39 -5.42 16.34
CA SER A 379 12.61 -6.20 15.12
C SER A 379 11.51 -6.02 14.07
N ALA A 380 10.72 -4.94 14.16
CA ALA A 380 9.56 -4.69 13.30
C ALA A 380 9.92 -4.63 11.81
N SER A 381 11.06 -4.02 11.45
CA SER A 381 11.51 -3.91 10.06
C SER A 381 11.82 -5.26 9.41
N ALA A 382 12.25 -6.26 10.17
CA ALA A 382 12.62 -7.57 9.63
C ALA A 382 11.47 -8.59 9.61
N GLN A 383 10.23 -8.15 9.91
CA GLN A 383 9.06 -9.02 9.89
C GLN A 383 8.66 -9.37 8.46
N ALA A 384 8.24 -10.62 8.24
CA ALA A 384 7.71 -11.08 6.96
C ALA A 384 6.65 -10.12 6.37
N LEU A 385 6.78 -9.82 5.08
CA LEU A 385 5.87 -8.92 4.37
C LEU A 385 4.50 -9.55 4.12
N MET A 386 4.43 -10.87 4.17
CA MET A 386 3.21 -11.65 4.03
C MET A 386 3.10 -12.65 5.16
N ASP A 387 1.86 -13.06 5.41
CA ASP A 387 1.54 -14.09 6.38
C ASP A 387 2.00 -15.47 5.88
N GLU A 388 2.81 -16.15 6.70
CA GLU A 388 3.42 -17.46 6.44
C GLU A 388 2.41 -18.62 6.47
N GLU A 389 1.31 -18.50 7.22
CA GLU A 389 0.34 -19.60 7.39
C GLU A 389 -0.52 -19.81 6.13
N ASN A 390 -0.71 -18.74 5.38
CA ASN A 390 -1.50 -18.73 4.16
C ASN A 390 -0.54 -18.71 2.97
N PRO A 391 -0.53 -19.71 2.09
CA PRO A 391 0.37 -19.73 0.93
C PRO A 391 -0.24 -19.10 -0.32
N VAL A 392 0.64 -18.60 -1.19
CA VAL A 392 0.42 -18.32 -2.61
C VAL A 392 0.90 -19.54 -3.38
N LEU A 393 -0.03 -20.23 -4.03
CA LEU A 393 0.26 -21.39 -4.86
C LEU A 393 0.48 -20.95 -6.30
N PHE A 394 1.73 -21.05 -6.76
CA PHE A 394 2.17 -20.60 -8.08
C PHE A 394 3.44 -21.33 -8.52
N ASP A 395 3.40 -21.97 -9.69
CA ASP A 395 4.53 -22.77 -10.21
C ASP A 395 5.33 -22.01 -11.30
N GLY A 396 4.99 -20.74 -11.56
CA GLY A 396 5.69 -19.94 -12.56
C GLY A 396 7.10 -19.53 -12.11
N GLN A 397 7.72 -18.58 -12.81
CA GLN A 397 9.04 -18.07 -12.43
C GLN A 397 8.93 -16.81 -11.55
N PRO A 398 8.97 -16.92 -10.20
CA PRO A 398 8.95 -15.76 -9.31
C PRO A 398 10.29 -15.00 -9.29
N ASN A 399 11.36 -15.60 -9.82
CA ASN A 399 12.73 -15.08 -9.81
C ASN A 399 12.96 -14.02 -10.90
N HIS A 400 12.17 -12.95 -10.87
CA HIS A 400 12.38 -11.80 -11.72
C HIS A 400 13.47 -10.88 -11.13
N PRO A 401 14.48 -10.41 -11.90
CA PRO A 401 15.58 -9.59 -11.38
C PRO A 401 15.12 -8.36 -10.59
N LEU A 402 14.07 -7.70 -11.08
CA LEU A 402 13.46 -6.56 -10.38
C LEU A 402 12.87 -6.98 -9.03
N LEU A 403 12.20 -8.13 -8.94
CA LEU A 403 11.63 -8.60 -7.67
C LEU A 403 12.70 -9.01 -6.67
N GLN A 404 13.78 -9.64 -7.14
CA GLN A 404 14.93 -10.02 -6.30
C GLN A 404 15.65 -8.80 -5.70
N GLN A 405 15.57 -7.64 -6.35
CA GLN A 405 16.05 -6.38 -5.79
C GLN A 405 15.13 -5.81 -4.69
N LEU A 406 13.86 -6.21 -4.68
CA LEU A 406 12.85 -5.72 -3.75
C LEU A 406 12.71 -6.62 -2.52
N SER A 407 12.65 -7.94 -2.70
CA SER A 407 12.49 -8.90 -1.61
C SER A 407 13.00 -10.29 -1.98
N HIS A 408 13.49 -11.03 -0.98
CA HIS A 408 13.84 -12.45 -1.09
C HIS A 408 12.71 -13.37 -0.62
N ASP A 409 11.58 -12.83 -0.17
CA ASP A 409 10.41 -13.60 0.24
C ASP A 409 9.76 -14.30 -0.99
N PRO A 410 9.72 -15.65 -1.03
CA PRO A 410 9.14 -16.40 -2.14
C PRO A 410 7.65 -16.14 -2.32
N GLN A 411 6.90 -15.95 -1.23
CA GLN A 411 5.46 -15.76 -1.26
C GLN A 411 5.13 -14.36 -1.81
N PHE A 412 5.88 -13.35 -1.38
CA PHE A 412 5.85 -12.01 -1.96
C PHE A 412 6.15 -12.02 -3.46
N ASN A 413 7.22 -12.70 -3.86
CA ASN A 413 7.63 -12.77 -5.26
C ASN A 413 6.59 -13.54 -6.11
N ALA A 414 6.00 -14.62 -5.59
CA ALA A 414 4.94 -15.37 -6.27
C ALA A 414 3.69 -14.51 -6.50
N LEU A 415 3.23 -13.75 -5.49
CA LEU A 415 2.06 -12.87 -5.59
C LEU A 415 2.24 -11.80 -6.69
N LEU A 416 3.44 -11.24 -6.81
CA LEU A 416 3.74 -10.21 -7.79
C LEU A 416 4.05 -10.77 -9.18
N ALA A 417 4.80 -11.87 -9.27
CA ALA A 417 5.18 -12.46 -10.55
C ALA A 417 3.98 -13.05 -11.31
N ALA A 418 2.98 -13.58 -10.61
CA ALA A 418 1.83 -14.23 -11.22
C ALA A 418 1.07 -13.30 -12.18
N PRO A 419 0.89 -13.65 -13.46
CA PRO A 419 0.08 -12.83 -14.37
C PRO A 419 -1.35 -12.66 -13.89
N VAL A 420 -1.98 -13.77 -13.49
CA VAL A 420 -3.32 -13.79 -12.91
C VAL A 420 -3.24 -14.21 -11.45
N LEU A 421 -3.91 -13.47 -10.57
CA LEU A 421 -4.03 -13.80 -9.15
C LEU A 421 -5.50 -14.03 -8.82
N VAL A 422 -5.82 -15.11 -8.12
CA VAL A 422 -7.14 -15.33 -7.49
C VAL A 422 -6.96 -15.23 -5.99
N CYS A 423 -7.75 -14.36 -5.36
CA CYS A 423 -7.66 -14.03 -3.94
C CYS A 423 -9.03 -13.58 -3.41
N THR A 424 -9.11 -13.20 -2.14
CA THR A 424 -10.28 -12.51 -1.58
C THR A 424 -10.03 -11.01 -1.64
N ILE A 425 -11.07 -10.19 -1.51
CA ILE A 425 -10.92 -8.74 -1.33
C ILE A 425 -10.05 -8.46 -0.09
N ASP A 426 -10.26 -9.20 1.00
CA ASP A 426 -9.49 -9.09 2.26
C ASP A 426 -7.98 -9.30 2.09
N HIS A 427 -7.54 -10.04 1.07
CA HIS A 427 -6.10 -10.18 0.76
C HIS A 427 -5.49 -8.91 0.16
N LEU A 428 -6.29 -8.02 -0.43
CA LEU A 428 -5.84 -6.76 -1.05
C LEU A 428 -6.15 -5.53 -0.18
N THR A 429 -7.16 -5.62 0.69
CA THR A 429 -7.53 -4.60 1.69
C THR A 429 -6.35 -4.03 2.50
N PRO A 430 -5.29 -4.78 2.85
CA PRO A 430 -4.13 -4.22 3.55
C PRO A 430 -3.41 -3.11 2.77
N ALA A 431 -3.63 -2.96 1.46
CA ALA A 431 -3.13 -1.78 0.72
C ALA A 431 -3.57 -0.46 1.37
N THR A 432 -4.75 -0.42 1.98
CA THR A 432 -5.32 0.79 2.60
C THR A 432 -5.53 0.67 4.10
N GLU A 433 -5.80 -0.52 4.62
CA GLU A 433 -6.17 -0.72 6.02
C GLU A 433 -4.99 -1.12 6.91
N ALA A 434 -3.82 -1.45 6.34
CA ALA A 434 -2.65 -1.77 7.14
C ALA A 434 -2.10 -0.50 7.81
N THR A 435 -2.30 -0.41 9.13
CA THR A 435 -1.84 0.72 9.93
C THR A 435 -0.46 0.50 10.53
N ARG A 436 0.07 -0.73 10.51
CA ARG A 436 1.37 -1.12 11.08
C ARG A 436 2.06 -2.18 10.23
N GLY A 437 3.39 -2.18 10.25
CA GLY A 437 4.21 -3.15 9.53
C GLY A 437 4.18 -2.97 8.01
N GLY A 438 4.64 -3.99 7.28
CA GLY A 438 4.82 -3.98 5.82
C GLY A 438 3.65 -4.53 4.99
N ARG A 439 2.48 -4.83 5.58
CA ARG A 439 1.41 -5.60 4.91
C ARG A 439 0.79 -4.92 3.68
N GLN A 440 0.88 -3.60 3.59
CA GLN A 440 0.45 -2.83 2.43
C GLN A 440 1.36 -3.03 1.21
N ILE A 441 2.63 -3.40 1.39
CA ILE A 441 3.64 -3.37 0.33
C ILE A 441 3.26 -4.30 -0.83
N ALA A 442 2.96 -5.57 -0.55
CA ALA A 442 2.60 -6.56 -1.56
C ALA A 442 1.29 -6.19 -2.33
N PRO A 443 0.16 -5.90 -1.66
CA PRO A 443 -1.07 -5.53 -2.36
C PRO A 443 -0.96 -4.18 -3.09
N MET A 444 -0.20 -3.20 -2.57
CA MET A 444 0.11 -1.96 -3.31
C MET A 444 0.81 -2.25 -4.62
N LEU A 445 1.88 -3.03 -4.60
CA LEU A 445 2.63 -3.40 -5.80
C LEU A 445 1.77 -4.24 -6.74
N ARG A 446 0.85 -5.06 -6.23
CA ARG A 446 -0.13 -5.79 -7.03
C ARG A 446 -1.09 -4.84 -7.74
N LEU A 447 -1.70 -3.89 -7.04
CA LEU A 447 -2.59 -2.88 -7.63
C LEU A 447 -1.88 -1.99 -8.64
N MET A 448 -0.64 -1.62 -8.38
CA MET A 448 0.18 -0.81 -9.29
C MET A 448 0.59 -1.55 -10.57
N SER A 449 0.61 -2.90 -10.54
CA SER A 449 1.10 -3.73 -11.65
C SER A 449 0.03 -4.63 -12.27
N SER A 450 -1.23 -4.55 -11.87
CA SER A 450 -2.31 -5.36 -12.41
C SER A 450 -3.66 -4.66 -12.35
N ASP A 451 -4.56 -5.05 -13.24
CA ASP A 451 -5.97 -4.67 -13.16
C ASP A 451 -6.68 -5.43 -12.03
N LEU A 452 -7.84 -4.95 -11.61
CA LEU A 452 -8.60 -5.50 -10.50
C LEU A 452 -10.02 -5.88 -10.91
N VAL A 453 -10.39 -7.13 -10.66
CA VAL A 453 -11.78 -7.61 -10.70
C VAL A 453 -12.24 -7.83 -9.26
N LEU A 454 -13.31 -7.15 -8.88
CA LEU A 454 -14.04 -7.35 -7.63
C LEU A 454 -15.27 -8.21 -7.93
N ASP A 455 -15.24 -9.48 -7.53
CA ASP A 455 -16.30 -10.47 -7.81
C ASP A 455 -17.18 -10.64 -6.57
N GLU A 456 -18.48 -10.39 -6.70
CA GLU A 456 -19.48 -10.29 -5.63
C GLU A 456 -19.07 -9.31 -4.50
N PRO A 457 -18.69 -8.05 -4.79
CA PRO A 457 -18.27 -7.10 -3.76
C PRO A 457 -19.41 -6.63 -2.85
N ASP A 458 -20.66 -6.86 -3.22
CA ASP A 458 -21.87 -6.59 -2.44
C ASP A 458 -22.20 -7.69 -1.42
N ASP A 459 -21.45 -8.82 -1.40
CA ASP A 459 -21.48 -9.78 -0.29
C ASP A 459 -20.81 -9.22 0.98
N PHE A 460 -20.13 -8.07 0.88
CA PHE A 460 -19.56 -7.37 2.02
C PHE A 460 -20.64 -6.80 2.93
N SER A 461 -20.38 -6.84 4.24
CA SER A 461 -21.27 -6.20 5.20
C SER A 461 -21.17 -4.67 5.07
N VAL A 462 -22.20 -3.96 5.52
CA VAL A 462 -22.27 -2.50 5.43
C VAL A 462 -21.08 -1.84 6.14
N GLU A 463 -20.59 -2.47 7.22
CA GLU A 463 -19.44 -1.99 7.98
C GLU A 463 -18.12 -2.04 7.20
N ASP A 464 -17.99 -2.91 6.20
CA ASP A 464 -16.77 -3.09 5.42
C ASP A 464 -16.75 -2.25 4.12
N LEU A 465 -17.89 -1.68 3.72
CA LEU A 465 -18.00 -0.83 2.53
C LEU A 465 -17.02 0.36 2.54
N PRO A 466 -16.73 1.03 3.67
CA PRO A 466 -15.72 2.09 3.69
C PRO A 466 -14.31 1.59 3.34
N ALA A 467 -13.93 0.39 3.77
CA ALA A 467 -12.63 -0.21 3.43
C ALA A 467 -12.56 -0.58 1.95
N LEU A 468 -13.64 -1.17 1.41
CA LEU A 468 -13.77 -1.43 -0.02
C LEU A 468 -13.67 -0.14 -0.85
N THR A 469 -14.31 0.94 -0.40
CA THR A 469 -14.27 2.25 -1.05
C THR A 469 -12.84 2.80 -1.09
N ARG A 470 -12.09 2.71 0.02
CA ARG A 470 -10.67 3.08 0.06
C ARG A 470 -9.82 2.23 -0.89
N LEU A 471 -10.06 0.92 -0.96
CA LEU A 471 -9.37 0.02 -1.88
C LEU A 471 -9.62 0.42 -3.35
N VAL A 472 -10.86 0.76 -3.73
CA VAL A 472 -11.19 1.20 -5.09
C VAL A 472 -10.58 2.56 -5.41
N TYR A 473 -10.53 3.49 -4.44
CA TYR A 473 -9.75 4.73 -4.58
C TYR A 473 -8.27 4.42 -4.85
N TRP A 474 -7.67 3.48 -4.11
CA TRP A 474 -6.27 3.07 -4.32
C TRP A 474 -6.03 2.36 -5.65
N ALA A 475 -6.99 1.59 -6.15
CA ALA A 475 -6.92 1.02 -7.49
C ALA A 475 -6.82 2.14 -8.55
N GLY A 476 -7.65 3.18 -8.45
CA GLY A 476 -7.56 4.37 -9.30
C GLY A 476 -6.24 5.13 -9.15
N LEU A 477 -5.83 5.38 -7.90
CA LEU A 477 -4.59 6.08 -7.51
C LEU A 477 -3.34 5.40 -8.06
N LEU A 478 -3.29 4.07 -8.04
CA LEU A 478 -2.13 3.29 -8.49
C LEU A 478 -2.18 2.93 -9.98
N GLY A 479 -3.23 3.37 -10.69
CA GLY A 479 -3.32 3.26 -12.14
C GLY A 479 -4.04 2.00 -12.65
N SER A 480 -4.56 1.17 -11.75
CA SER A 480 -5.33 -0.03 -12.06
C SER A 480 -6.64 0.30 -12.78
N ARG A 481 -7.15 -0.64 -13.57
CA ARG A 481 -8.50 -0.62 -14.13
C ARG A 481 -9.38 -1.56 -13.33
N VAL A 482 -10.62 -1.16 -13.06
CA VAL A 482 -11.50 -1.88 -12.14
C VAL A 482 -12.69 -2.48 -12.90
N LEU A 483 -13.02 -3.72 -12.60
CA LEU A 483 -14.26 -4.37 -13.00
C LEU A 483 -15.00 -4.86 -11.75
N LEU A 484 -16.23 -4.38 -11.57
CA LEU A 484 -17.17 -4.90 -10.58
C LEU A 484 -18.01 -5.99 -11.23
N SER A 485 -18.15 -7.14 -10.58
CA SER A 485 -18.95 -8.23 -11.08
C SER A 485 -19.93 -8.73 -10.03
N SER A 486 -21.20 -8.40 -10.18
CA SER A 486 -22.27 -8.96 -9.37
C SER A 486 -23.61 -8.75 -10.05
N ALA A 487 -24.56 -9.66 -9.83
CA ALA A 487 -25.89 -9.54 -10.39
C ALA A 487 -26.77 -8.54 -9.63
N THR A 488 -26.36 -8.17 -8.41
CA THR A 488 -27.17 -7.52 -7.38
C THR A 488 -26.61 -6.17 -6.91
N LEU A 489 -25.60 -5.63 -7.61
CA LEU A 489 -24.98 -4.34 -7.29
C LEU A 489 -26.02 -3.21 -7.17
N PRO A 490 -26.21 -2.61 -5.98
CA PRO A 490 -27.11 -1.47 -5.81
C PRO A 490 -26.55 -0.20 -6.49
N PRO A 491 -27.39 0.65 -7.11
CA PRO A 491 -26.92 1.86 -7.78
C PRO A 491 -26.07 2.78 -6.90
N ALA A 492 -26.44 2.94 -5.63
CA ALA A 492 -25.71 3.77 -4.67
C ALA A 492 -24.29 3.23 -4.39
N LEU A 493 -24.13 1.91 -4.29
CA LEU A 493 -22.81 1.29 -4.10
C LEU A 493 -21.94 1.51 -5.34
N VAL A 494 -22.48 1.26 -6.53
CA VAL A 494 -21.73 1.41 -7.78
C VAL A 494 -21.28 2.86 -7.99
N GLN A 495 -22.16 3.83 -7.73
CA GLN A 495 -21.83 5.25 -7.83
C GLN A 495 -20.76 5.66 -6.82
N CYS A 496 -20.87 5.20 -5.56
CA CYS A 496 -19.86 5.46 -4.52
C CYS A 496 -18.47 4.91 -4.91
N LEU A 497 -18.42 3.67 -5.41
CA LEU A 497 -17.17 3.06 -5.88
C LEU A 497 -16.61 3.75 -7.13
N PHE A 498 -17.48 4.24 -8.02
CA PHE A 498 -17.05 5.05 -9.15
C PHE A 498 -16.42 6.37 -8.69
N ASP A 499 -17.06 7.09 -7.77
CA ASP A 499 -16.54 8.35 -7.23
C ASP A 499 -15.17 8.17 -6.57
N ALA A 500 -15.01 7.07 -5.82
CA ALA A 500 -13.74 6.69 -5.23
C ALA A 500 -12.67 6.42 -6.31
N TYR A 501 -13.00 5.62 -7.33
CA TYR A 501 -12.10 5.33 -8.45
C TYR A 501 -11.70 6.61 -9.21
N LEU A 502 -12.67 7.47 -9.51
CA LEU A 502 -12.50 8.74 -10.21
C LEU A 502 -11.52 9.66 -9.45
N ALA A 503 -11.72 9.83 -8.15
CA ALA A 503 -10.85 10.64 -7.30
C ALA A 503 -9.42 10.10 -7.24
N GLY A 504 -9.26 8.77 -7.16
CA GLY A 504 -7.94 8.13 -7.22
C GLY A 504 -7.28 8.34 -8.58
N ARG A 505 -8.02 8.12 -9.67
CA ARG A 505 -7.51 8.25 -11.04
C ARG A 505 -7.11 9.68 -11.38
N HIS A 506 -7.81 10.67 -10.82
CA HIS A 506 -7.42 12.08 -10.93
C HIS A 506 -6.00 12.31 -10.38
N GLN A 507 -5.69 11.80 -9.19
CA GLN A 507 -4.34 11.90 -8.63
C GLN A 507 -3.31 11.15 -9.48
N PHE A 508 -3.63 9.94 -9.96
CA PHE A 508 -2.75 9.20 -10.86
C PHE A 508 -2.39 10.02 -12.12
N GLN A 509 -3.37 10.65 -12.77
CA GLN A 509 -3.17 11.41 -14.01
C GLN A 509 -2.27 12.63 -13.82
N ARG A 510 -2.28 13.27 -12.63
CA ARG A 510 -1.38 14.41 -12.33
C ARG A 510 0.11 14.04 -12.40
N HIS A 511 0.45 12.78 -12.16
CA HIS A 511 1.85 12.32 -12.12
C HIS A 511 2.23 11.37 -13.26
N ARG A 512 1.28 10.64 -13.82
CA ARG A 512 1.51 9.59 -14.84
C ARG A 512 0.76 9.83 -16.16
N GLY A 513 -0.17 10.79 -16.18
CA GLY A 513 -0.94 11.17 -17.37
C GLY A 513 -0.27 12.29 -18.17
N MET A 514 -0.91 12.68 -19.29
CA MET A 514 -0.51 13.89 -20.00
C MET A 514 -1.00 15.12 -19.23
N PRO A 515 -0.14 16.12 -18.94
CA PRO A 515 -0.56 17.34 -18.27
C PRO A 515 -1.73 18.02 -18.99
N GLY A 516 -2.76 18.42 -18.23
CA GLY A 516 -3.95 19.08 -18.77
C GLY A 516 -4.95 18.16 -19.48
N GLN A 517 -4.71 16.85 -19.53
CA GLN A 517 -5.68 15.90 -20.07
C GLN A 517 -6.92 15.85 -19.18
N PRO A 518 -8.14 15.99 -19.74
CA PRO A 518 -9.36 15.88 -18.96
C PRO A 518 -9.56 14.43 -18.50
N LEU A 519 -10.08 14.29 -17.28
CA LEU A 519 -10.48 13.02 -16.71
C LEU A 519 -11.77 12.55 -17.39
N ASN A 520 -11.70 11.43 -18.12
CA ASN A 520 -12.83 10.86 -18.86
C ASN A 520 -12.78 9.33 -18.74
N ILE A 521 -13.25 8.79 -17.61
CA ILE A 521 -13.12 7.36 -17.31
C ILE A 521 -13.89 6.54 -18.36
N CYS A 522 -13.23 5.53 -18.94
CA CYS A 522 -13.89 4.61 -19.85
C CYS A 522 -14.80 3.66 -19.07
N CYS A 523 -16.10 3.88 -19.15
CA CYS A 523 -17.10 3.04 -18.50
C CYS A 523 -17.70 2.01 -19.46
N LEU A 524 -17.95 0.80 -18.94
CA LEU A 524 -18.59 -0.28 -19.67
C LEU A 524 -19.58 -1.00 -18.75
N TRP A 525 -20.84 -1.07 -19.16
CA TRP A 525 -21.86 -1.89 -18.53
C TRP A 525 -22.16 -3.11 -19.39
N VAL A 526 -22.28 -4.26 -18.75
CA VAL A 526 -22.51 -5.54 -19.43
C VAL A 526 -23.63 -6.31 -18.74
N ASP A 527 -24.55 -6.83 -19.54
CA ASP A 527 -25.49 -7.86 -19.15
C ASP A 527 -25.63 -8.94 -20.23
N GLU A 528 -26.55 -9.88 -20.05
CA GLU A 528 -26.79 -10.98 -20.98
C GLU A 528 -27.29 -10.51 -22.35
N GLN A 529 -27.94 -9.34 -22.40
CA GLN A 529 -28.58 -8.83 -23.60
C GLN A 529 -27.66 -7.88 -24.37
N SER A 530 -27.01 -6.97 -23.65
CA SER A 530 -26.47 -5.72 -24.14
C SER A 530 -25.12 -5.35 -23.50
N CYS A 531 -24.39 -4.49 -24.19
CA CYS A 531 -23.20 -3.82 -23.67
C CYS A 531 -23.34 -2.33 -23.98
N HIS A 532 -23.08 -1.48 -22.99
CA HIS A 532 -23.13 -0.03 -23.13
C HIS A 532 -21.81 0.57 -22.71
N THR A 533 -21.33 1.58 -23.43
CA THR A 533 -20.13 2.34 -23.07
C THR A 533 -20.41 3.82 -23.01
N ALA A 534 -19.74 4.50 -22.10
CA ALA A 534 -19.73 5.94 -21.96
C ALA A 534 -18.38 6.38 -21.41
N ASP A 535 -17.98 7.61 -21.74
CA ASP A 535 -16.87 8.27 -21.07
C ASP A 535 -17.44 9.18 -19.99
N CYS A 536 -17.11 8.90 -18.73
CA CYS A 536 -17.69 9.58 -17.58
C CYS A 536 -16.65 10.49 -16.92
N PRO A 537 -16.78 11.83 -17.04
CA PRO A 537 -15.90 12.76 -16.35
C PRO A 537 -16.24 12.95 -14.86
N ASP A 538 -17.48 12.62 -14.46
CA ASP A 538 -18.01 12.92 -13.14
C ASP A 538 -19.07 11.91 -12.66
N SER A 539 -19.43 12.02 -11.39
CA SER A 539 -20.45 11.17 -10.74
C SER A 539 -21.81 11.23 -11.44
N THR A 540 -22.20 12.42 -11.91
CA THR A 540 -23.54 12.68 -12.46
C THR A 540 -23.73 11.99 -13.81
N SER A 541 -22.75 12.14 -14.70
CA SER A 541 -22.73 11.47 -16.01
C SER A 541 -22.69 9.96 -15.85
N PHE A 542 -21.89 9.44 -14.91
CA PHE A 542 -21.87 8.02 -14.59
C PHE A 542 -23.23 7.51 -14.08
N ALA A 543 -23.82 8.20 -13.11
CA ALA A 543 -25.10 7.82 -12.51
C ALA A 543 -26.22 7.78 -13.56
N ALA A 544 -26.28 8.77 -14.46
CA ALA A 544 -27.25 8.82 -15.54
C ALA A 544 -27.12 7.61 -16.49
N SER A 545 -25.90 7.31 -16.95
CA SER A 545 -25.63 6.13 -17.80
C SER A 545 -25.95 4.81 -17.09
N HIS A 546 -25.59 4.69 -15.81
CA HIS A 546 -25.87 3.49 -15.02
C HIS A 546 -27.38 3.28 -14.82
N GLN A 547 -28.12 4.34 -14.48
CA GLN A 547 -29.56 4.27 -14.28
C GLN A 547 -30.30 3.90 -15.58
N GLN A 548 -29.88 4.48 -16.70
CA GLN A 548 -30.45 4.14 -18.00
C GLN A 548 -30.20 2.67 -18.37
N PHE A 549 -28.98 2.17 -18.14
CA PHE A 549 -28.64 0.76 -18.36
C PHE A 549 -29.46 -0.17 -17.44
N ALA A 550 -29.56 0.16 -16.15
CA ALA A 550 -30.30 -0.61 -15.17
C ALA A 550 -31.81 -0.66 -15.47
N ALA A 551 -32.41 0.44 -15.93
CA ALA A 551 -33.81 0.48 -16.33
C ALA A 551 -34.09 -0.42 -17.54
N ASN A 552 -33.23 -0.37 -18.56
CA ASN A 552 -33.33 -1.24 -19.74
C ASN A 552 -33.19 -2.73 -19.34
N ARG A 553 -32.22 -3.04 -18.48
CA ARG A 553 -32.01 -4.38 -17.93
C ARG A 553 -33.24 -4.87 -17.16
N ALA A 554 -33.81 -4.03 -16.28
CA ALA A 554 -34.99 -4.39 -15.49
C ALA A 554 -36.20 -4.71 -16.39
N HIS A 555 -36.42 -3.90 -17.44
CA HIS A 555 -37.47 -4.15 -18.42
C HIS A 555 -37.27 -5.49 -19.16
N TRP A 556 -36.04 -5.79 -19.57
CA TRP A 556 -35.71 -7.06 -20.22
C TRP A 556 -35.88 -8.27 -19.28
N LEU A 557 -35.44 -8.15 -18.03
CA LEU A 557 -35.56 -9.18 -16.99
C LEU A 557 -37.03 -9.51 -16.69
N ALA A 558 -37.90 -8.51 -16.66
CA ALA A 558 -39.34 -8.69 -16.45
C ALA A 558 -40.00 -9.54 -17.54
N GLY A 559 -39.43 -9.59 -18.74
CA GLY A 559 -39.88 -10.45 -19.85
C GLY A 559 -39.27 -11.85 -19.88
N GLN A 560 -38.38 -12.21 -18.95
CA GLN A 560 -37.72 -13.52 -18.96
C GLN A 560 -38.60 -14.62 -18.35
N ALA A 561 -38.39 -15.85 -18.80
CA ALA A 561 -39.10 -17.01 -18.27
C ALA A 561 -38.81 -17.21 -16.76
N VAL A 562 -39.87 -17.34 -15.97
CA VAL A 562 -39.81 -17.63 -14.53
C VAL A 562 -39.20 -19.03 -14.33
N ARG A 563 -38.14 -19.11 -13.53
CA ARG A 563 -37.46 -20.39 -13.17
C ARG A 563 -37.54 -20.75 -11.70
N ARG A 564 -37.97 -19.81 -10.86
CA ARG A 564 -38.10 -19.98 -9.41
C ARG A 564 -39.39 -19.29 -8.98
N SER A 565 -40.16 -19.95 -8.12
CA SER A 565 -41.31 -19.39 -7.43
C SER A 565 -41.06 -19.57 -5.94
N ALA A 566 -41.28 -18.52 -5.15
CA ALA A 566 -41.16 -18.57 -3.70
C ALA A 566 -42.55 -18.56 -3.08
N GLU A 567 -42.73 -19.31 -2.00
CA GLU A 567 -43.96 -19.34 -1.19
C GLU A 567 -43.57 -19.03 0.25
N LEU A 568 -44.35 -18.16 0.91
CA LEU A 568 -44.19 -17.88 2.33
C LEU A 568 -44.88 -19.00 3.11
N LEU A 569 -44.11 -19.72 3.93
CA LEU A 569 -44.64 -20.78 4.78
C LEU A 569 -44.83 -20.23 6.20
N ASP A 570 -46.00 -20.45 6.77
CA ASP A 570 -46.26 -20.14 8.17
C ASP A 570 -45.35 -20.99 9.06
N LEU A 571 -44.71 -20.34 10.04
CA LEU A 571 -43.92 -21.03 11.05
C LEU A 571 -44.88 -21.57 12.12
N SER A 572 -45.13 -22.88 12.13
CA SER A 572 -45.86 -23.54 13.22
C SER A 572 -44.92 -23.68 14.43
N GLY A 573 -45.13 -22.84 15.45
CA GLY A 573 -44.54 -22.96 16.78
C GLY A 573 -45.40 -23.75 17.74
#